data_AF-A0A8C7YAL5-F1
#
_entry.id   AF-A0A8C7YAL5-F1
#
_cell.length_a   1.000
_cell.length_b   1.000
_cell.length_c   1.000
_cell.angle_alpha   90.00
_cell.angle_beta   90.00
_cell.angle_gamma   90.00
#
_symmetry.space_group_name_H-M   'P 1'
#
loop_
_entity.id
_entity.type
_entity.pdbx_description
1 polymer ?
#
loop_
_entity_poly.entity_id
_entity_poly.type
_entity_poly.pdbx_seq_one_letter_code
_entity_poly.pdbx_strand_id
1 'polypeptide(L)'
;SQEWSRCLKWEFDSRDGGPRIPVFDYPIWFVFCRGGRARIREVYQRGRGAIRLPTDIFDIHQVPKVFREDGIISGYRHPRSSALDCILSSFQMNNETINIWTHFLPTWYFLWRFFLLGSTVDFLSDSYAWPLLVYMLLICVYPFTSCCAHIFSTMSPESRHICYFFDYGALSLYSLGCAISYGFYVMPDCWVNSWIQQHFIPIAIGNSLLCTSMSCYSRFVELQFPQRSKALRTGAFVVPFLFDTVPLFYRVLLSCWGSCSLGEALSNHCYHLLFAFLTCFLFTAHLPERLAPGRFDYFGEIRAV
;
A
#
# COMPACT_ATOMS: atom_id res chain seq x y z
N SER A 1 -19.84 11.57 -28.44
CA SER A 1 -19.23 10.31 -27.95
C SER A 1 -17.97 9.92 -28.73
N GLN A 2 -17.07 10.87 -29.05
CA GLN A 2 -15.80 10.55 -29.75
C GLN A 2 -14.55 11.23 -29.15
N GLU A 3 -14.68 12.03 -28.08
CA GLU A 3 -13.53 12.74 -27.51
C GLU A 3 -12.74 11.93 -26.46
N TRP A 4 -13.35 10.92 -25.84
CA TRP A 4 -12.70 10.10 -24.80
C TRP A 4 -11.65 9.12 -25.33
N SER A 5 -11.68 8.78 -26.62
CA SER A 5 -10.79 7.78 -27.23
C SER A 5 -9.41 8.32 -27.63
N ARG A 6 -9.15 9.63 -27.53
CA ARG A 6 -7.89 10.25 -27.96
C ARG A 6 -6.84 10.39 -26.86
N CYS A 7 -7.19 10.27 -25.58
CA CYS A 7 -6.22 10.42 -24.48
C CYS A 7 -5.39 9.16 -24.16
N LEU A 8 -5.55 8.06 -24.90
CA LEU A 8 -4.84 6.79 -24.65
C LEU A 8 -4.00 6.29 -25.83
N LYS A 9 -3.84 7.08 -26.89
CA LYS A 9 -2.95 6.75 -28.00
C LYS A 9 -1.62 7.48 -27.85
N TRP A 10 -0.64 6.80 -27.26
CA TRP A 10 0.76 7.22 -27.33
C TRP A 10 1.30 6.85 -28.71
N GLU A 11 1.07 7.71 -29.71
CA GLU A 11 1.71 7.58 -31.03
C GLU A 11 3.12 8.18 -30.96
N PHE A 12 4.12 7.32 -31.17
CA PHE A 12 5.52 7.71 -31.25
C PHE A 12 5.78 8.36 -32.62
N ASP A 13 5.44 9.64 -32.76
CA ASP A 13 5.74 10.38 -33.99
C ASP A 13 7.24 10.74 -33.99
N SER A 14 8.02 9.98 -34.73
CA SER A 14 9.48 10.11 -34.83
C SER A 14 9.84 10.93 -36.06
N ARG A 15 9.54 12.23 -36.00
CA ARG A 15 10.07 13.24 -36.93
C ARG A 15 10.30 14.55 -36.19
N ASP A 16 11.47 14.69 -35.57
CA ASP A 16 12.25 15.94 -35.61
C ASP A 16 13.64 15.72 -34.99
N GLY A 17 14.68 16.11 -35.73
CA GLY A 17 16.09 15.85 -35.45
C GLY A 17 16.70 16.75 -34.37
N GLY A 18 16.20 16.67 -33.13
CA GLY A 18 16.79 17.31 -31.95
C GLY A 18 17.69 16.37 -31.13
N PRO A 19 18.63 16.90 -30.30
CA PRO A 19 19.60 16.08 -29.59
C PRO A 19 18.92 15.13 -28.59
N ARG A 20 19.22 13.85 -28.73
CA ARG A 20 18.67 12.76 -27.90
C ARG A 20 19.05 12.96 -26.43
N ILE A 21 18.09 13.36 -25.60
CA ILE A 21 18.16 13.18 -24.16
C ILE A 21 18.03 11.66 -23.93
N PRO A 22 18.99 10.99 -23.25
CA PRO A 22 18.89 9.56 -23.03
C PRO A 22 17.73 9.30 -22.05
N VAL A 23 16.62 8.81 -22.57
CA VAL A 23 15.55 8.20 -21.76
C VAL A 23 16.16 6.97 -21.12
N PHE A 24 16.20 6.95 -19.79
CA PHE A 24 16.71 5.84 -18.99
C PHE A 24 15.65 4.71 -18.98
N ASP A 25 15.54 3.99 -20.10
CA ASP A 25 14.82 2.71 -20.16
C ASP A 25 15.68 1.63 -19.50
N TYR A 26 15.58 1.48 -18.17
CA TYR A 26 16.18 0.33 -17.49
C TYR A 26 15.08 -0.61 -16.98
N PRO A 27 14.93 -1.81 -17.59
CA PRO A 27 14.09 -2.84 -17.01
C PRO A 27 14.63 -3.25 -15.63
N ILE A 28 13.72 -3.50 -14.70
CA ILE A 28 13.92 -3.92 -13.30
C ILE A 28 14.96 -5.06 -13.13
N TRP A 29 15.21 -5.85 -14.17
CA TRP A 29 16.25 -6.88 -14.24
C TRP A 29 17.68 -6.36 -14.04
N PHE A 30 17.96 -5.07 -14.27
CA PHE A 30 19.30 -4.50 -14.05
C PHE A 30 19.70 -4.54 -12.57
N VAL A 31 18.74 -4.43 -11.64
CA VAL A 31 18.96 -4.52 -10.18
C VAL A 31 19.45 -5.92 -9.77
N PHE A 32 19.03 -6.97 -10.49
CA PHE A 32 19.39 -8.34 -10.17
C PHE A 32 20.77 -8.76 -10.69
N CYS A 33 21.32 -8.06 -11.69
CA CYS A 33 22.66 -8.31 -12.24
C CYS A 33 23.77 -7.85 -11.27
N ARG A 34 24.88 -8.60 -11.18
CA ARG A 34 26.06 -8.24 -10.35
C ARG A 34 26.56 -6.81 -10.62
N GLY A 35 26.45 -6.34 -11.87
CA GLY A 35 26.82 -4.98 -12.28
C GLY A 35 25.87 -3.87 -11.79
N GLY A 36 24.56 -4.13 -11.71
CA GLY A 36 23.60 -3.15 -11.20
C GLY A 36 23.72 -2.92 -9.71
N ARG A 37 23.96 -3.99 -8.93
CA ARG A 37 24.23 -3.85 -7.48
C ARG A 37 25.50 -3.06 -7.19
N ALA A 38 26.55 -3.25 -7.98
CA ALA A 38 27.80 -2.50 -7.85
C ALA A 38 27.58 -1.00 -8.16
N ARG A 39 26.80 -0.69 -9.19
CA ARG A 39 26.48 0.69 -9.58
C ARG A 39 25.56 1.40 -8.58
N ILE A 40 24.56 0.69 -8.03
CA ILE A 40 23.72 1.20 -6.93
C ILE A 40 24.59 1.48 -5.70
N ARG A 41 25.54 0.60 -5.39
CA ARG A 41 26.48 0.80 -4.27
C ARG A 41 27.40 1.99 -4.51
N GLU A 42 27.84 2.23 -5.74
CA GLU A 42 28.65 3.41 -6.10
C GLU A 42 27.86 4.73 -5.99
N VAL A 43 26.63 4.76 -6.52
CA VAL A 43 25.73 5.93 -6.39
C VAL A 43 25.41 6.20 -4.92
N TYR A 44 25.16 5.14 -4.14
CA TYR A 44 24.96 5.22 -2.69
C TYR A 44 26.20 5.79 -1.98
N GLN A 45 27.40 5.32 -2.30
CA GLN A 45 28.63 5.85 -1.71
C GLN A 45 28.89 7.32 -2.08
N ARG A 46 28.58 7.74 -3.32
CA ARG A 46 28.66 9.15 -3.72
C ARG A 46 27.63 10.02 -3.01
N GLY A 47 26.38 9.55 -2.89
CA GLY A 47 25.33 10.24 -2.14
C GLY A 47 25.64 10.36 -0.64
N ARG A 48 26.27 9.32 -0.07
CA ARG A 48 26.72 9.27 1.33
C ARG A 48 27.81 10.28 1.67
N GLY A 49 28.65 10.66 0.71
CA GLY A 49 29.65 11.71 0.91
C GLY A 49 29.02 13.11 0.93
N ALA A 50 27.92 13.30 0.20
CA ALA A 50 27.24 14.59 0.07
C ALA A 50 26.21 14.83 1.20
N ILE A 51 25.60 13.77 1.71
CA ILE A 51 24.59 13.80 2.77
C ILE A 51 25.19 13.03 3.96
N ARG A 52 25.38 13.67 5.12
CA ARG A 52 25.87 13.03 6.36
C ARG A 52 24.85 11.99 6.87
N LEU A 53 24.75 10.85 6.20
CA LEU A 53 23.83 9.76 6.52
C LEU A 53 24.30 9.02 7.78
N PRO A 54 23.36 8.60 8.66
CA PRO A 54 23.67 7.81 9.85
C PRO A 54 24.48 6.55 9.53
N THR A 55 25.52 6.29 10.31
CA THR A 55 26.65 5.46 9.88
C THR A 55 26.44 3.95 10.02
N ASP A 56 25.59 3.51 10.94
CA ASP A 56 25.60 2.13 11.42
C ASP A 56 24.25 1.43 11.21
N ILE A 57 24.30 0.31 10.50
CA ILE A 57 23.20 -0.64 10.32
C ILE A 57 23.48 -1.82 11.25
N PHE A 58 22.44 -2.28 11.96
CA PHE A 58 22.55 -3.28 13.01
C PHE A 58 22.02 -4.64 12.58
N ASP A 59 22.61 -5.69 13.16
CA ASP A 59 22.10 -7.05 13.07
C ASP A 59 21.04 -7.31 14.15
N ILE A 60 20.18 -8.32 13.92
CA ILE A 60 19.06 -8.69 14.80
C ILE A 60 19.47 -8.84 16.28
N HIS A 61 20.68 -9.34 16.55
CA HIS A 61 21.18 -9.55 17.91
C HIS A 61 21.47 -8.25 18.67
N GLN A 62 21.77 -7.16 17.95
CA GLN A 62 22.15 -5.87 18.49
C GLN A 62 20.94 -4.98 18.81
N VAL A 63 19.75 -5.38 18.35
CA VAL A 63 18.52 -4.59 18.45
C VAL A 63 17.58 -5.17 19.52
N PRO A 64 16.85 -4.36 20.32
CA PRO A 64 15.87 -4.87 21.28
C PRO A 64 14.75 -5.68 20.60
N LYS A 65 14.21 -6.68 21.29
CA LYS A 65 13.18 -7.59 20.75
C LYS A 65 11.96 -6.88 20.14
N VAL A 66 11.60 -5.70 20.66
CA VAL A 66 10.46 -4.88 20.18
C VAL A 66 10.61 -4.41 18.73
N PHE A 67 11.85 -4.31 18.23
CA PHE A 67 12.13 -3.90 16.86
C PHE A 67 12.56 -5.06 15.97
N ARG A 68 12.67 -6.28 16.51
CA ARG A 68 13.05 -7.48 15.75
C ARG A 68 11.85 -8.01 15.01
N GLU A 69 12.08 -8.49 13.81
CA GLU A 69 11.04 -9.08 12.98
C GLU A 69 11.45 -10.46 12.48
N ASP A 70 10.45 -11.31 12.31
CA ASP A 70 10.65 -12.72 11.95
C ASP A 70 11.22 -12.83 10.54
N GLY A 71 12.45 -13.32 10.40
CA GLY A 71 13.08 -13.60 9.10
C GLY A 71 14.14 -12.58 8.65
N ILE A 72 14.33 -11.49 9.40
CA ILE A 72 15.31 -10.43 9.09
C ILE A 72 16.52 -10.54 10.00
N ILE A 73 17.69 -10.73 9.39
CA ILE A 73 18.93 -10.99 10.13
C ILE A 73 19.76 -9.71 10.27
N SER A 74 19.74 -8.85 9.26
CA SER A 74 20.53 -7.61 9.18
C SER A 74 19.69 -6.46 8.60
N GLY A 75 20.17 -5.22 8.66
CA GLY A 75 19.49 -4.08 8.01
C GLY A 75 18.77 -3.12 8.94
N TYR A 76 18.81 -3.36 10.26
CA TYR A 76 18.07 -2.54 11.24
C TYR A 76 18.72 -1.17 11.46
N ARG A 77 17.88 -0.15 11.66
CA ARG A 77 18.31 1.20 12.05
C ARG A 77 18.53 1.30 13.57
N HIS A 78 19.35 2.25 14.00
CA HIS A 78 19.62 2.46 15.42
C HIS A 78 18.33 2.80 16.21
N PRO A 79 17.97 2.05 17.26
CA PRO A 79 16.83 2.41 18.10
C PRO A 79 17.20 3.66 18.92
N ARG A 80 16.44 4.76 18.79
CA ARG A 80 16.73 6.14 19.29
C ARG A 80 17.37 7.10 18.28
N SER A 81 17.05 6.96 17.00
CA SER A 81 17.36 7.99 15.99
C SER A 81 16.54 9.26 16.23
N SER A 82 17.13 10.44 15.97
CA SER A 82 16.34 11.68 15.91
C SER A 82 15.35 11.65 14.74
N ALA A 83 14.34 12.54 14.74
CA ALA A 83 13.39 12.61 13.63
C ALA A 83 14.08 12.92 12.28
N LEU A 84 15.12 13.76 12.31
CA LEU A 84 15.94 14.05 11.13
C LEU A 84 16.74 12.84 10.68
N ASP A 85 17.33 12.08 11.61
CA ASP A 85 18.05 10.85 11.26
C ASP A 85 17.11 9.81 10.65
N CYS A 86 15.85 9.74 11.11
CA CYS A 86 14.83 8.85 10.54
C CYS A 86 14.51 9.24 9.09
N ILE A 87 14.30 10.53 8.81
CA ILE A 87 14.06 11.03 7.46
C ILE A 87 15.27 10.77 6.57
N LEU A 88 16.48 11.09 7.03
CA LEU A 88 17.72 10.84 6.28
C LEU A 88 17.93 9.34 6.01
N SER A 89 17.56 8.48 6.96
CA SER A 89 17.64 7.03 6.79
C SER A 89 16.73 6.50 5.68
N SER A 90 15.67 7.20 5.28
CA SER A 90 14.83 6.77 4.14
C SER A 90 15.59 6.73 2.80
N PHE A 91 16.67 7.52 2.69
CA PHE A 91 17.57 7.53 1.55
C PHE A 91 18.77 6.58 1.72
N GLN A 92 18.84 5.89 2.86
CA GLN A 92 19.81 4.85 3.15
C GLN A 92 19.19 3.48 2.89
N MET A 93 19.94 2.55 2.30
CA MET A 93 19.47 1.16 2.17
C MET A 93 19.44 0.48 3.54
N ASN A 94 18.23 0.23 4.04
CA ASN A 94 17.89 -0.45 5.28
C ASN A 94 16.68 -1.37 5.07
N ASN A 95 16.29 -2.11 6.10
CA ASN A 95 15.18 -3.07 6.03
C ASN A 95 13.80 -2.43 5.80
N GLU A 96 13.65 -1.13 6.04
CA GLU A 96 12.41 -0.38 5.87
C GLU A 96 12.39 0.45 4.58
N THR A 97 13.51 0.57 3.87
CA THR A 97 13.63 1.44 2.69
C THR A 97 12.56 1.12 1.66
N ILE A 98 12.35 -0.16 1.33
CA ILE A 98 11.33 -0.53 0.37
C ILE A 98 9.95 -0.17 0.88
N ASN A 99 9.59 -0.54 2.12
CA ASN A 99 8.30 -0.19 2.71
C ASN A 99 8.04 1.32 2.65
N ILE A 100 9.04 2.14 3.00
CA ILE A 100 8.96 3.59 2.91
C ILE A 100 8.66 4.04 1.48
N TRP A 101 9.45 3.60 0.50
CA TRP A 101 9.31 4.05 -0.90
C TRP A 101 8.06 3.50 -1.59
N THR A 102 7.64 2.27 -1.27
CA THR A 102 6.41 1.66 -1.82
C THR A 102 5.15 2.34 -1.30
N HIS A 103 5.20 3.03 -0.17
CA HIS A 103 4.09 3.86 0.31
C HIS A 103 4.26 5.35 -0.06
N PHE A 104 5.49 5.85 -0.12
CA PHE A 104 5.77 7.24 -0.52
C PHE A 104 5.39 7.53 -1.98
N LEU A 105 5.78 6.67 -2.92
CA LEU A 105 5.50 6.91 -4.35
C LEU A 105 4.00 6.90 -4.67
N PRO A 106 3.19 5.93 -4.20
CA PRO A 106 1.74 5.99 -4.39
C PRO A 106 1.07 7.19 -3.75
N THR A 107 1.57 7.68 -2.60
CA THR A 107 1.04 8.90 -1.96
C THR A 107 1.03 10.07 -2.94
N TRP A 108 2.17 10.34 -3.60
CA TRP A 108 2.26 11.43 -4.57
C TRP A 108 1.45 11.17 -5.85
N TYR A 109 1.41 9.92 -6.31
CA TYR A 109 0.58 9.54 -7.44
C TYR A 109 -0.90 9.82 -7.18
N PHE A 110 -1.42 9.39 -6.02
CA PHE A 110 -2.83 9.58 -5.67
C PHE A 110 -3.16 11.04 -5.38
N LEU A 111 -2.25 11.80 -4.76
CA LEU A 111 -2.41 13.25 -4.60
C LEU A 111 -2.49 13.95 -5.96
N TRP A 112 -1.60 13.63 -6.89
CA TRP A 112 -1.66 14.18 -8.25
C TRP A 112 -2.98 13.84 -8.94
N ARG A 113 -3.42 12.58 -8.86
CA ARG A 113 -4.72 12.13 -9.39
C ARG A 113 -5.88 12.85 -8.72
N PHE A 114 -5.83 13.09 -7.41
CA PHE A 114 -6.84 13.81 -6.67
C PHE A 114 -6.98 15.26 -7.16
N PHE A 115 -5.87 15.98 -7.33
CA PHE A 115 -5.90 17.35 -7.87
C PHE A 115 -6.41 17.40 -9.31
N LEU A 116 -6.00 16.45 -10.16
CA LEU A 116 -6.50 16.36 -11.55
C LEU A 116 -8.00 16.05 -11.59
N LEU A 117 -8.48 15.21 -10.68
CA LEU A 117 -9.90 14.90 -10.59
C LEU A 117 -10.69 16.09 -10.04
N GLY A 118 -10.14 16.80 -9.05
CA GLY A 118 -10.75 18.02 -8.50
C GLY A 118 -10.83 19.19 -9.48
N SER A 119 -10.03 19.19 -10.56
CA SER A 119 -10.16 20.17 -11.64
C SER A 119 -11.16 19.78 -12.73
N THR A 120 -11.65 18.53 -12.72
CA THR A 120 -12.55 17.98 -13.75
C THR A 120 -13.93 17.60 -13.22
N VAL A 121 -14.03 17.22 -11.95
CA VAL A 121 -15.25 16.78 -11.26
C VAL A 121 -15.66 17.83 -10.23
N ASP A 122 -16.93 18.23 -10.26
CA ASP A 122 -17.50 19.16 -9.28
C ASP A 122 -17.90 18.41 -8.00
N PHE A 123 -16.93 18.24 -7.10
CA PHE A 123 -17.17 17.62 -5.80
C PHE A 123 -18.04 18.44 -4.84
N LEU A 124 -18.27 19.73 -5.11
CA LEU A 124 -19.04 20.59 -4.24
C LEU A 124 -20.54 20.48 -4.51
N SER A 125 -20.92 20.49 -5.79
CA SER A 125 -22.33 20.48 -6.18
C SER A 125 -22.86 19.07 -6.50
N ASP A 126 -22.00 18.15 -6.96
CA ASP A 126 -22.42 16.80 -7.36
C ASP A 126 -22.32 15.80 -6.20
N SER A 127 -23.47 15.46 -5.60
CA SER A 127 -23.56 14.45 -4.54
C SER A 127 -23.23 13.04 -5.02
N TYR A 128 -23.36 12.76 -6.33
CA TYR A 128 -22.95 11.47 -6.89
C TYR A 128 -21.43 11.28 -6.83
N ALA A 129 -20.66 12.36 -6.78
CA ALA A 129 -19.20 12.33 -6.68
C ALA A 129 -18.66 12.20 -5.25
N TRP A 130 -19.50 12.32 -4.21
CA TRP A 130 -19.06 12.28 -2.82
C TRP A 130 -18.42 10.95 -2.39
N PRO A 131 -18.94 9.75 -2.78
CA PRO A 131 -18.27 8.48 -2.50
C PRO A 131 -16.84 8.44 -3.07
N LEU A 132 -16.65 8.95 -4.29
CA LEU A 132 -15.35 9.06 -4.93
C LEU A 132 -14.43 10.05 -4.21
N LEU A 133 -14.95 11.19 -3.74
CA LEU A 133 -14.20 12.14 -2.92
C LEU A 133 -13.67 11.48 -1.64
N VAL A 134 -14.54 10.78 -0.91
CA VAL A 134 -14.16 10.08 0.33
C VAL A 134 -13.07 9.04 0.04
N TYR A 135 -13.23 8.23 -1.00
CA TYR A 135 -12.21 7.27 -1.40
C TYR A 135 -10.87 7.92 -1.75
N MET A 136 -10.89 8.99 -2.56
CA MET A 136 -9.68 9.69 -2.97
C MET A 136 -8.93 10.33 -1.80
N LEU A 137 -9.65 10.86 -0.81
CA LEU A 137 -9.03 11.37 0.42
C LEU A 137 -8.36 10.23 1.19
N LEU A 138 -9.06 9.11 1.38
CA LEU A 138 -8.59 7.99 2.18
C LEU A 138 -7.41 7.24 1.53
N ILE A 139 -7.41 7.09 0.20
CA ILE A 139 -6.28 6.49 -0.54
C ILE A 139 -5.05 7.43 -0.59
N CYS A 140 -5.20 8.73 -0.33
CA CYS A 140 -4.06 9.62 -0.09
C CYS A 140 -3.54 9.48 1.35
N VAL A 141 -4.45 9.44 2.33
CA VAL A 141 -4.12 9.38 3.76
C VAL A 141 -3.44 8.07 4.14
N TYR A 142 -3.92 6.93 3.64
CA TYR A 142 -3.37 5.62 4.00
C TYR A 142 -1.88 5.45 3.68
N PRO A 143 -1.43 5.51 2.41
CA PRO A 143 -0.02 5.32 2.09
C PRO A 143 0.86 6.41 2.70
N PHE A 144 0.35 7.64 2.88
CA PHE A 144 1.09 8.68 3.59
C PHE A 144 1.35 8.29 5.06
N THR A 145 0.31 7.83 5.75
CA THR A 145 0.39 7.44 7.17
C THR A 145 1.30 6.22 7.34
N SER A 146 1.20 5.24 6.46
CA SER A 146 2.05 4.05 6.47
C SER A 146 3.53 4.40 6.21
N CYS A 147 3.80 5.26 5.22
CA CYS A 147 5.14 5.79 4.98
C CYS A 147 5.71 6.49 6.23
N CYS A 148 4.93 7.37 6.86
CA CYS A 148 5.33 8.02 8.12
C CYS A 148 5.62 6.99 9.22
N ALA A 149 4.81 5.95 9.33
CA ALA A 149 4.99 4.92 10.34
C ALA A 149 6.31 4.16 10.14
N HIS A 150 6.62 3.75 8.91
CA HIS A 150 7.91 3.12 8.61
C HIS A 150 9.08 4.08 8.84
N ILE A 151 8.98 5.37 8.51
CA ILE A 151 10.05 6.34 8.77
C ILE A 151 10.31 6.50 10.28
N PHE A 152 9.28 6.78 11.07
CA PHE A 152 9.42 7.22 12.46
C PHE A 152 9.39 6.09 13.50
N SER A 153 9.02 4.86 13.12
CA SER A 153 8.94 3.72 14.04
C SER A 153 10.24 3.37 14.77
N THR A 154 11.40 3.89 14.34
CA THR A 154 12.71 3.64 14.97
C THR A 154 13.12 4.71 15.99
N MET A 155 12.35 5.79 16.12
CA MET A 155 12.64 6.89 17.06
C MET A 155 12.60 6.42 18.51
N SER A 156 11.57 5.65 18.88
CA SER A 156 11.42 5.10 20.23
C SER A 156 10.39 3.96 20.21
N PRO A 157 10.36 3.10 21.25
CA PRO A 157 9.30 2.10 21.40
C PRO A 157 7.91 2.75 21.38
N GLU A 158 7.73 3.88 22.09
CA GLU A 158 6.44 4.58 22.13
C GLU A 158 6.04 5.15 20.77
N SER A 159 7.00 5.74 20.05
CA SER A 159 6.77 6.22 18.68
C SER A 159 6.40 5.07 17.75
N ARG A 160 7.03 3.89 17.89
CA ARG A 160 6.63 2.67 17.16
C ARG A 160 5.18 2.31 17.45
N HIS A 161 4.74 2.31 18.70
CA HIS A 161 3.35 1.99 19.04
C HIS A 161 2.36 3.01 18.44
N ILE A 162 2.64 4.30 18.59
CA ILE A 162 1.78 5.39 18.08
C ILE A 162 1.72 5.39 16.55
N CYS A 163 2.87 5.25 15.87
CA CYS A 163 2.96 5.26 14.41
C CYS A 163 2.11 4.15 13.78
N TYR A 164 2.33 2.91 14.22
CA TYR A 164 1.57 1.78 13.70
C TYR A 164 0.10 1.78 14.17
N PHE A 165 -0.22 2.41 15.30
CA PHE A 165 -1.62 2.64 15.68
C PHE A 165 -2.34 3.49 14.63
N PHE A 166 -1.71 4.60 14.20
CA PHE A 166 -2.25 5.42 13.11
C PHE A 166 -2.29 4.67 11.79
N ASP A 167 -1.28 3.85 11.50
CA ASP A 167 -1.24 3.08 10.26
C ASP A 167 -2.38 2.05 10.15
N TYR A 168 -2.63 1.27 11.21
CA TYR A 168 -3.76 0.34 11.25
C TYR A 168 -5.10 1.07 11.11
N GLY A 169 -5.25 2.23 11.77
CA GLY A 169 -6.45 3.06 11.62
C GLY A 169 -6.62 3.58 10.19
N ALA A 170 -5.53 4.03 9.55
CA ALA A 170 -5.56 4.52 8.19
C ALA A 170 -5.88 3.41 7.17
N LEU A 171 -5.33 2.20 7.34
CA LEU A 171 -5.71 1.04 6.52
C LEU A 171 -7.20 0.71 6.69
N SER A 172 -7.68 0.70 7.94
CA SER A 172 -9.08 0.40 8.25
C SER A 172 -10.04 1.42 7.63
N LEU A 173 -9.67 2.70 7.65
CA LEU A 173 -10.42 3.76 6.98
C LEU A 173 -10.35 3.61 5.45
N TYR A 174 -9.20 3.27 4.88
CA TYR A 174 -9.08 2.99 3.46
C TYR A 174 -10.02 1.86 3.01
N SER A 175 -10.11 0.77 3.77
CA SER A 175 -11.10 -0.31 3.52
C SER A 175 -12.52 0.24 3.51
N LEU A 176 -12.88 1.06 4.50
CA LEU A 176 -14.20 1.72 4.54
C LEU A 176 -14.44 2.61 3.31
N GLY A 177 -13.43 3.34 2.84
CA GLY A 177 -13.53 4.12 1.60
C GLY A 177 -13.78 3.25 0.36
N CYS A 178 -13.15 2.07 0.30
CA CYS A 178 -13.41 1.07 -0.73
C CYS A 178 -14.86 0.57 -0.63
N ALA A 179 -15.33 0.20 0.56
CA ALA A 179 -16.70 -0.25 0.79
C ALA A 179 -17.74 0.81 0.38
N ILE A 180 -17.52 2.08 0.73
CA ILE A 180 -18.39 3.18 0.30
C ILE A 180 -18.43 3.25 -1.23
N SER A 181 -17.26 3.27 -1.89
CA SER A 181 -17.21 3.30 -3.37
C SER A 181 -17.90 2.10 -4.01
N TYR A 182 -17.74 0.90 -3.44
CA TYR A 182 -18.36 -0.31 -3.95
C TYR A 182 -19.87 -0.31 -3.73
N GLY A 183 -20.34 0.19 -2.58
CA GLY A 183 -21.77 0.33 -2.28
C GLY A 183 -22.53 1.22 -3.25
N PHE A 184 -21.86 2.22 -3.83
CA PHE A 184 -22.45 3.18 -4.77
C PHE A 184 -22.18 2.88 -6.25
N TYR A 185 -20.98 2.41 -6.61
CA TYR A 185 -20.59 2.28 -8.02
C TYR A 185 -20.46 0.83 -8.52
N VAL A 186 -20.22 -0.14 -7.62
CA VAL A 186 -19.95 -1.54 -8.00
C VAL A 186 -21.13 -2.46 -7.67
N MET A 187 -22.04 -2.03 -6.79
CA MET A 187 -23.19 -2.82 -6.37
C MET A 187 -23.97 -3.38 -7.59
N PRO A 188 -24.22 -4.70 -7.68
CA PRO A 188 -24.98 -5.30 -8.78
C PRO A 188 -26.41 -4.75 -8.84
N ASP A 189 -26.97 -4.61 -10.04
CA ASP A 189 -28.28 -3.99 -10.25
C ASP A 189 -29.40 -4.67 -9.44
N CYS A 190 -29.36 -5.99 -9.29
CA CYS A 190 -30.32 -6.76 -8.50
C CYS A 190 -30.24 -6.50 -6.98
N TRP A 191 -29.13 -5.91 -6.49
CA TRP A 191 -28.95 -5.57 -5.07
C TRP A 191 -29.24 -4.09 -4.80
N VAL A 192 -29.35 -3.27 -5.85
CA VAL A 192 -29.70 -1.86 -5.69
C VAL A 192 -31.10 -1.74 -5.08
N ASN A 193 -31.27 -0.86 -4.09
CA ASN A 193 -32.49 -0.70 -3.27
C ASN A 193 -32.91 -1.93 -2.45
N SER A 194 -32.06 -2.95 -2.35
CA SER A 194 -32.32 -4.12 -1.49
C SER A 194 -31.84 -3.88 -0.05
N TRP A 195 -32.27 -4.76 0.86
CA TRP A 195 -31.76 -4.82 2.24
C TRP A 195 -30.23 -4.93 2.30
N ILE A 196 -29.62 -5.65 1.34
CA ILE A 196 -28.17 -5.85 1.27
C ILE A 196 -27.46 -4.51 1.07
N GLN A 197 -27.88 -3.71 0.08
CA GLN A 197 -27.25 -2.40 -0.16
C GLN A 197 -27.43 -1.45 1.03
N GLN A 198 -28.63 -1.43 1.64
CA GLN A 198 -28.93 -0.56 2.77
C GLN A 198 -28.04 -0.84 3.99
N HIS A 199 -27.69 -2.11 4.23
CA HIS A 199 -26.88 -2.51 5.38
C HIS A 199 -25.38 -2.64 5.07
N PHE A 200 -24.99 -2.62 3.79
CA PHE A 200 -23.59 -2.80 3.37
C PHE A 200 -22.64 -1.76 4.01
N ILE A 201 -22.97 -0.48 3.88
CA ILE A 201 -22.15 0.62 4.44
C ILE A 201 -22.16 0.61 5.98
N PRO A 202 -23.32 0.51 6.67
CA PRO A 202 -23.33 0.35 8.13
C PRO A 202 -22.48 -0.82 8.65
N ILE A 203 -22.54 -1.97 7.99
CA ILE A 203 -21.70 -3.13 8.34
C ILE A 203 -20.22 -2.82 8.09
N ALA A 204 -19.87 -2.16 6.98
CA ALA A 204 -18.50 -1.74 6.70
C ALA A 204 -17.95 -0.77 7.77
N ILE A 205 -18.78 0.16 8.27
CA ILE A 205 -18.41 1.05 9.37
C ILE A 205 -18.14 0.24 10.64
N GLY A 206 -19.02 -0.70 10.98
CA GLY A 206 -18.83 -1.61 12.10
C GLY A 206 -17.54 -2.43 11.97
N ASN A 207 -17.30 -3.00 10.79
CA ASN A 207 -16.08 -3.73 10.47
C ASN A 207 -14.82 -2.87 10.63
N SER A 208 -14.85 -1.60 10.20
CA SER A 208 -13.72 -0.68 10.33
C SER A 208 -13.42 -0.34 11.79
N LEU A 209 -14.46 -0.10 12.60
CA LEU A 209 -14.31 0.15 14.04
C LEU A 209 -13.75 -1.08 14.77
N LEU A 210 -14.29 -2.27 14.47
CA LEU A 210 -13.82 -3.53 15.02
C LEU A 210 -12.38 -3.82 14.59
N CYS A 211 -12.06 -3.63 13.31
CA CYS A 211 -10.73 -3.81 12.75
C CYS A 211 -9.69 -2.94 13.43
N THR A 212 -9.97 -1.63 13.56
CA THR A 212 -9.09 -0.68 14.26
C THR A 212 -8.93 -1.09 15.73
N SER A 213 -10.03 -1.37 16.43
CA SER A 213 -10.00 -1.74 17.85
C SER A 213 -9.20 -3.02 18.09
N MET A 214 -9.42 -4.06 17.28
CA MET A 214 -8.71 -5.34 17.36
C MET A 214 -7.23 -5.18 17.03
N SER A 215 -6.88 -4.43 15.98
CA SER A 215 -5.49 -4.20 15.59
C SER A 215 -4.72 -3.45 16.67
N CYS A 216 -5.33 -2.44 17.28
CA CYS A 216 -4.75 -1.69 18.39
C CYS A 216 -4.63 -2.55 19.65
N TYR A 217 -5.68 -3.31 20.00
CA TYR A 217 -5.65 -4.25 21.13
C TYR A 217 -4.57 -5.33 20.96
N SER A 218 -4.39 -5.84 19.74
CA SER A 218 -3.39 -6.86 19.43
C SER A 218 -1.99 -6.41 19.87
N ARG A 219 -1.64 -5.13 19.71
CA ARG A 219 -0.32 -4.61 20.09
C ARG A 219 -0.08 -4.56 21.58
N PHE A 220 -1.11 -4.33 22.38
CA PHE A 220 -0.99 -4.39 23.85
C PHE A 220 -0.73 -5.82 24.33
N VAL A 221 -1.34 -6.81 23.67
CA VAL A 221 -1.23 -8.24 24.03
C VAL A 221 -0.02 -8.92 23.36
N GLU A 222 0.60 -8.27 22.38
CA GLU A 222 1.70 -8.83 21.56
C GLU A 222 2.90 -9.30 22.40
N LEU A 223 3.22 -8.60 23.49
CA LEU A 223 4.30 -8.97 24.40
C LEU A 223 4.03 -10.28 25.15
N GLN A 224 2.76 -10.62 25.42
CA GLN A 224 2.36 -11.81 26.16
C GLN A 224 2.04 -12.99 25.23
N PHE A 225 1.38 -12.72 24.10
CA PHE A 225 0.92 -13.75 23.16
C PHE A 225 1.16 -13.34 21.69
N PRO A 226 2.40 -13.41 21.20
CA PRO A 226 2.77 -12.87 19.88
C PRO A 226 2.03 -13.54 18.72
N GLN A 227 1.90 -14.87 18.74
CA GLN A 227 1.20 -15.59 17.66
C GLN A 227 -0.30 -15.29 17.61
N ARG A 228 -0.95 -15.14 18.78
CA ARG A 228 -2.38 -14.80 18.85
C ARG A 228 -2.63 -13.36 18.42
N SER A 229 -1.75 -12.43 18.83
CA SER A 229 -1.81 -11.03 18.41
C SER A 229 -1.70 -10.90 16.88
N LYS A 230 -0.73 -11.61 16.28
CA LYS A 230 -0.56 -11.64 14.82
C LYS A 230 -1.79 -12.22 14.12
N ALA A 231 -2.30 -13.36 14.56
CA ALA A 231 -3.51 -13.97 13.98
C ALA A 231 -4.75 -13.08 14.11
N LEU A 232 -4.94 -12.42 15.26
CA LEU A 232 -6.06 -11.51 15.51
C LEU A 232 -5.98 -10.29 14.60
N ARG A 233 -4.79 -9.72 14.41
CA ARG A 233 -4.55 -8.59 13.49
C ARG A 233 -4.77 -9.00 12.02
N THR A 234 -4.24 -10.14 11.60
CA THR A 234 -4.49 -10.66 10.25
C THR A 234 -5.98 -10.89 10.01
N GLY A 235 -6.68 -11.51 10.95
CA GLY A 235 -8.13 -11.70 10.86
C GLY A 235 -8.90 -10.38 10.81
N ALA A 236 -8.48 -9.39 11.60
CA ALA A 236 -9.07 -8.06 11.64
C ALA A 236 -9.03 -7.34 10.28
N PHE A 237 -8.03 -7.60 9.44
CA PHE A 237 -7.95 -7.03 8.08
C PHE A 237 -8.56 -7.91 7.00
N VAL A 238 -8.41 -9.23 7.09
CA VAL A 238 -8.93 -10.18 6.09
C VAL A 238 -10.46 -10.18 6.06
N VAL A 239 -11.13 -10.09 7.21
CA VAL A 239 -12.59 -10.12 7.27
C VAL A 239 -13.23 -8.91 6.56
N PRO A 240 -12.87 -7.64 6.86
CA PRO A 240 -13.35 -6.49 6.09
C PRO A 240 -13.02 -6.59 4.61
N PHE A 241 -11.81 -7.02 4.25
CA PHE A 241 -11.41 -7.20 2.86
C PHE A 241 -12.31 -8.19 2.10
N LEU A 242 -12.59 -9.35 2.69
CA LEU A 242 -13.48 -10.34 2.10
C LEU A 242 -14.90 -9.81 1.97
N PHE A 243 -15.39 -9.08 2.98
CA PHE A 243 -16.71 -8.45 2.95
C PHE A 243 -16.81 -7.39 1.83
N ASP A 244 -15.84 -6.49 1.75
CA ASP A 244 -15.82 -5.40 0.77
C ASP A 244 -15.76 -5.94 -0.66
N THR A 245 -15.09 -7.07 -0.89
CA THR A 245 -14.94 -7.68 -2.23
C THR A 245 -16.17 -8.46 -2.71
N VAL A 246 -17.17 -8.73 -1.86
CA VAL A 246 -18.37 -9.52 -2.23
C VAL A 246 -19.12 -8.93 -3.44
N PRO A 247 -19.47 -7.63 -3.50
CA PRO A 247 -20.22 -7.08 -4.63
C PRO A 247 -19.45 -7.18 -5.95
N LEU A 248 -18.13 -6.98 -5.89
CA LEU A 248 -17.23 -7.08 -7.04
C LEU A 248 -17.17 -8.52 -7.57
N PHE A 249 -17.00 -9.49 -6.66
CA PHE A 249 -16.97 -10.91 -7.00
C PHE A 249 -18.30 -11.37 -7.63
N TYR A 250 -19.43 -10.96 -7.03
CA TYR A 250 -20.75 -11.31 -7.54
C TYR A 250 -21.02 -10.70 -8.93
N ARG A 251 -20.59 -9.45 -9.16
CA ARG A 251 -20.72 -8.81 -10.48
C ARG A 251 -19.92 -9.54 -11.57
N VAL A 252 -18.71 -10.01 -11.25
CA VAL A 252 -17.90 -10.83 -12.17
C VAL A 252 -18.59 -12.18 -12.43
N LEU A 253 -19.12 -12.84 -11.39
CA LEU A 253 -19.84 -14.11 -11.53
C LEU A 253 -21.06 -13.99 -12.45
N LEU A 254 -21.88 -12.95 -12.28
CA LEU A 254 -23.03 -12.68 -13.14
C LEU A 254 -22.65 -12.45 -14.60
N SER A 255 -21.51 -11.78 -14.83
CA SER A 255 -20.98 -11.52 -16.17
C SER A 255 -20.51 -12.82 -16.83
N CYS A 256 -19.86 -13.71 -16.08
CA CYS A 256 -19.44 -15.03 -16.57
C CYS A 256 -20.61 -15.97 -16.90
N TRP A 257 -21.75 -15.81 -16.23
CA TRP A 257 -22.97 -16.60 -16.46
C TRP A 257 -23.91 -16.01 -17.52
N GLY A 258 -23.50 -14.95 -18.22
CA GLY A 258 -24.21 -14.42 -19.38
C GLY A 258 -25.45 -13.57 -19.03
N SER A 259 -25.64 -13.20 -17.77
CA SER A 259 -26.78 -12.40 -17.31
C SER A 259 -26.56 -10.88 -17.40
N CYS A 260 -25.34 -10.43 -17.72
CA CYS A 260 -24.99 -9.01 -17.81
C CYS A 260 -24.07 -8.76 -19.01
N SER A 261 -24.24 -7.62 -19.72
CA SER A 261 -23.37 -7.27 -20.84
C SER A 261 -21.91 -7.12 -20.37
N LEU A 262 -20.97 -7.55 -21.22
CA LEU A 262 -19.52 -7.43 -20.99
C LEU A 262 -19.11 -5.95 -20.99
N GLY A 263 -19.31 -5.25 -19.87
CA GLY A 263 -18.94 -3.85 -19.74
C GLY A 263 -17.42 -3.65 -19.82
N GLU A 264 -16.97 -2.52 -20.37
CA GLU A 264 -15.54 -2.16 -20.47
C GLU A 264 -14.81 -2.22 -19.11
N ALA A 265 -15.54 -2.09 -18.00
CA ALA A 265 -15.01 -2.17 -16.63
C ALA A 265 -14.73 -3.60 -16.11
N LEU A 266 -15.23 -4.66 -16.78
CA LEU A 266 -15.07 -6.04 -16.28
C LEU A 266 -13.61 -6.48 -16.25
N SER A 267 -12.82 -6.09 -17.25
CA SER A 267 -11.37 -6.36 -17.28
C SER A 267 -10.68 -5.76 -16.06
N ASN A 268 -11.00 -4.51 -15.73
CA ASN A 268 -10.46 -3.83 -14.54
C ASN A 268 -10.90 -4.50 -13.23
N HIS A 269 -12.14 -4.98 -13.15
CA HIS A 269 -12.63 -5.75 -11.99
C HIS A 269 -11.89 -7.09 -11.82
N CYS A 270 -11.62 -7.79 -12.91
CA CYS A 270 -10.83 -9.04 -12.89
C CYS A 270 -9.38 -8.78 -12.46
N TYR A 271 -8.73 -7.73 -12.99
CA TYR A 271 -7.41 -7.32 -12.53
C TYR A 271 -7.41 -6.94 -11.06
N HIS A 272 -8.42 -6.20 -10.60
CA HIS A 272 -8.55 -5.83 -9.20
C HIS A 272 -8.63 -7.08 -8.31
N LEU A 273 -9.49 -8.04 -8.63
CA LEU A 273 -9.61 -9.30 -7.87
C LEU A 273 -8.30 -10.12 -7.91
N LEU A 274 -7.64 -10.19 -9.06
CA LEU A 274 -6.36 -10.89 -9.21
C LEU A 274 -5.26 -10.26 -8.35
N PHE A 275 -5.10 -8.94 -8.40
CA PHE A 275 -4.10 -8.23 -7.60
C PHE A 275 -4.44 -8.25 -6.12
N ALA A 276 -5.72 -8.18 -5.76
CA ALA A 276 -6.17 -8.27 -4.38
C ALA A 276 -5.92 -9.67 -3.80
N PHE A 277 -6.21 -10.74 -4.57
CA PHE A 277 -5.85 -12.11 -4.21
C PHE A 277 -4.34 -12.30 -4.12
N LEU A 278 -3.57 -11.81 -5.10
CA LEU A 278 -2.12 -11.93 -5.11
C LEU A 278 -1.49 -11.21 -3.91
N THR A 279 -1.96 -10.01 -3.59
CA THR A 279 -1.52 -9.25 -2.41
C THR A 279 -1.82 -10.03 -1.12
N CYS A 280 -3.03 -10.56 -0.96
CA CYS A 280 -3.42 -11.36 0.19
C CYS A 280 -2.59 -12.66 0.29
N PHE A 281 -2.36 -13.34 -0.83
CA PHE A 281 -1.57 -14.56 -0.90
C PHE A 281 -0.11 -14.32 -0.52
N LEU A 282 0.53 -13.30 -1.11
CA LEU A 282 1.93 -12.96 -0.82
C LEU A 282 2.09 -12.54 0.65
N PHE A 283 1.15 -11.78 1.19
CA PHE A 283 1.14 -11.36 2.59
C PHE A 283 0.98 -12.53 3.57
N THR A 284 -0.05 -13.36 3.38
CA THR A 284 -0.31 -14.50 4.30
C THR A 284 0.76 -15.58 4.21
N ALA A 285 1.36 -15.75 3.03
CA ALA A 285 2.38 -16.76 2.81
C ALA A 285 3.77 -16.33 3.32
N HIS A 286 3.98 -15.06 3.69
CA HIS A 286 5.29 -14.51 4.06
C HIS A 286 6.34 -14.82 2.98
N LEU A 287 5.95 -14.65 1.72
CA LEU A 287 6.77 -14.94 0.56
C LEU A 287 7.31 -13.62 0.01
N PRO A 288 8.64 -13.47 -0.15
CA PRO A 288 9.66 -14.53 -0.22
C PRO A 288 10.50 -14.74 1.06
N GLU A 289 10.26 -14.02 2.17
CA GLU A 289 11.12 -14.10 3.36
C GLU A 289 11.20 -15.51 3.98
N ARG A 290 10.12 -16.30 3.89
CA ARG A 290 10.12 -17.71 4.30
C ARG A 290 10.97 -18.63 3.43
N LEU A 291 11.15 -18.30 2.16
CA LEU A 291 11.86 -19.17 1.21
C LEU A 291 13.39 -18.97 1.27
N ALA A 292 13.87 -17.80 1.68
CA ALA A 292 15.29 -17.55 1.89
C ALA A 292 15.55 -16.47 2.96
N PRO A 293 15.55 -16.84 4.26
CA PRO A 293 15.91 -15.93 5.35
C PRO A 293 17.29 -15.30 5.12
N GLY A 294 17.43 -13.99 5.34
CA GLY A 294 18.71 -13.27 5.15
C GLY A 294 19.04 -12.84 3.72
N ARG A 295 18.31 -13.33 2.69
CA ARG A 295 18.55 -12.91 1.28
C ARG A 295 17.69 -11.74 0.83
N PHE A 296 16.58 -11.50 1.53
CA PHE A 296 15.60 -10.47 1.22
C PHE A 296 15.56 -9.34 2.28
N ASP A 297 16.55 -9.28 3.18
CA ASP A 297 16.70 -8.25 4.24
C ASP A 297 16.63 -6.79 3.74
N TYR A 298 16.86 -6.57 2.43
CA TYR A 298 16.81 -5.25 1.79
C TYR A 298 15.85 -5.17 0.60
N PHE A 299 15.48 -6.31 0.01
CA PHE A 299 14.72 -6.39 -1.23
C PHE A 299 13.66 -7.46 -1.11
N GLY A 300 12.37 -7.10 -1.19
CA GLY A 300 11.30 -8.09 -1.36
C GLY A 300 10.45 -8.37 -0.12
N GLU A 301 10.59 -7.63 0.97
CA GLU A 301 9.67 -7.77 2.09
C GLU A 301 8.32 -7.15 1.74
N ILE A 302 7.27 -7.96 1.66
CA ILE A 302 5.89 -7.50 1.49
C ILE A 302 5.27 -7.46 2.88
N ARG A 303 5.50 -6.36 3.59
CA ARG A 303 4.78 -6.07 4.82
C ARG A 303 3.52 -5.30 4.46
N ALA A 304 2.35 -5.92 4.64
CA ALA A 304 1.12 -5.15 4.71
C ALA A 304 0.96 -4.68 6.16
N VAL A 305 1.25 -3.40 6.37
CA VAL A 305 1.21 -2.67 7.64
C VAL A 305 2.22 -3.15 8.68
#